data_AF-A0A183KGF8-F1
#
_entry.id   AF-A0A183KGF8-F1
#
_cell.length_a   1.000
_cell.length_b   1.000
_cell.length_c   1.000
_cell.angle_alpha   90.00
_cell.angle_beta   90.00
_cell.angle_gamma   90.00
#
_symmetry.space_group_name_H-M   'P 1'
#
loop_
_entity.id
_entity.type
_entity.pdbx_description
1 polymer ?
#
loop_
_entity_poly.entity_id
_entity_poly.type
_entity_poly.pdbx_seq_one_letter_code
_entity_poly.pdbx_strand_id
1 'polypeptide(L)'
;MLRRLLPHFRSLKTNSLQYHKLSTTTKLLDLSEFFDDKKNWGEPTVYSGRPWRKEELRLKSNVDLHKLWYVLLKERNMLMTMEEEHFRCLEQMPNPERFEKVEESMENLLMVVEERNRAEDELEKGEWVGPKVVESVDPLGRAVQTLTSEHLSPKVIPSHAQSDECMWSEKTVNLLRLEREKRIIRRREEQRRQRYSDRLKHWNKSDYLNEDSI
;
A
#
# COMPACT_ATOMS: atom_id res chain seq x y z
N MET A 1 32.72 -48.64 -19.28
CA MET A 1 31.29 -48.80 -18.88
C MET A 1 30.83 -47.50 -18.23
N LEU A 2 30.09 -46.65 -18.96
CA LEU A 2 29.54 -45.40 -18.44
C LEU A 2 28.02 -45.49 -18.46
N ARG A 3 27.40 -45.78 -17.31
CA ARG A 3 25.93 -45.70 -17.16
C ARG A 3 25.56 -44.26 -16.89
N ARG A 4 24.94 -43.61 -17.86
CA ARG A 4 24.25 -42.32 -17.70
C ARG A 4 23.06 -42.51 -16.75
N LEU A 5 23.07 -41.78 -15.64
CA LEU A 5 21.89 -41.65 -14.78
C LEU A 5 20.94 -40.65 -15.45
N LEU A 6 19.83 -41.15 -15.99
CA LEU A 6 18.72 -40.30 -16.44
C LEU A 6 17.92 -39.86 -15.21
N PRO A 7 17.56 -38.57 -15.08
CA PRO A 7 16.68 -38.13 -14.01
C PRO A 7 15.28 -38.72 -14.22
N HIS A 8 14.76 -39.32 -13.15
CA HIS A 8 13.42 -39.87 -13.07
C HIS A 8 12.41 -38.71 -13.11
N PHE A 9 11.82 -38.46 -14.29
CA PHE A 9 10.69 -37.55 -14.41
C PHE A 9 9.50 -38.13 -13.63
N ARG A 10 9.20 -37.53 -12.48
CA ARG A 10 7.98 -37.80 -11.74
C ARG A 10 6.79 -37.39 -12.62
N SER A 11 5.97 -38.37 -12.97
CA SER A 11 4.66 -38.15 -13.60
C SER A 11 3.84 -37.22 -12.71
N LEU A 12 3.63 -35.98 -13.15
CA LEU A 12 2.68 -35.07 -12.52
C LEU A 12 1.30 -35.68 -12.67
N LYS A 13 0.69 -36.05 -11.53
CA LYS A 13 -0.72 -36.45 -11.49
C LYS A 13 -1.53 -35.27 -12.03
N THR A 14 -2.26 -35.49 -13.11
CA THR A 14 -3.22 -34.53 -13.64
C THR A 14 -4.35 -34.40 -12.62
N ASN A 15 -4.21 -33.46 -11.68
CA ASN A 15 -5.34 -33.05 -10.86
C ASN A 15 -6.42 -32.55 -11.83
N SER A 16 -7.57 -33.21 -11.84
CA SER A 16 -8.75 -32.72 -12.53
C SER A 16 -8.99 -31.29 -12.05
N LEU A 17 -8.83 -30.31 -12.94
CA LEU A 17 -9.19 -28.92 -12.68
C LEU A 17 -10.69 -28.90 -12.38
N GLN A 18 -11.04 -28.91 -11.10
CA GLN A 18 -12.39 -28.55 -10.68
C GLN A 18 -12.56 -27.09 -11.05
N TYR A 19 -13.27 -26.84 -12.15
CA TYR A 19 -13.68 -25.50 -12.53
C TYR A 19 -14.64 -24.98 -11.46
N HIS A 20 -14.10 -24.28 -10.46
CA HIS A 20 -14.93 -23.56 -9.51
C HIS A 20 -15.65 -22.44 -10.24
N LYS A 21 -16.98 -22.44 -10.22
CA LYS A 21 -17.79 -21.34 -10.75
C LYS A 21 -17.51 -20.10 -9.90
N LEU A 22 -16.61 -19.23 -10.37
CA LEU A 22 -16.18 -18.02 -9.68
C LEU A 22 -17.23 -16.89 -9.74
N SER A 23 -18.22 -17.02 -10.64
CA SER A 23 -19.27 -16.02 -10.81
C SER A 23 -20.36 -16.18 -9.75
N THR A 24 -20.50 -15.17 -8.90
CA THR A 24 -21.51 -15.07 -7.83
C THR A 24 -22.81 -14.42 -8.27
N THR A 25 -22.83 -13.69 -9.39
CA THR A 25 -24.02 -12.97 -9.87
C THR A 25 -24.56 -13.53 -11.17
N THR A 26 -25.87 -13.46 -11.36
CA THR A 26 -26.51 -13.71 -12.66
C THR A 26 -25.98 -12.69 -13.66
N LYS A 27 -25.56 -13.14 -14.85
CA LYS A 27 -25.09 -12.24 -15.92
C LYS A 27 -26.24 -11.38 -16.42
N LEU A 28 -26.45 -10.23 -15.81
CA LEU A 28 -27.20 -9.15 -16.41
C LEU A 28 -26.22 -8.45 -17.36
N LEU A 29 -26.46 -8.53 -18.66
CA LEU A 29 -25.62 -7.90 -19.71
C LEU A 29 -25.87 -6.39 -19.79
N ASP A 30 -26.07 -5.75 -18.64
CA ASP A 30 -26.53 -4.37 -18.53
C ASP A 30 -25.62 -3.58 -17.59
N LEU A 31 -25.57 -2.26 -17.79
CA LEU A 31 -24.78 -1.33 -16.99
C LEU A 31 -25.44 -0.97 -15.65
N SER A 32 -26.56 -1.62 -15.33
CA SER A 32 -27.31 -1.37 -14.09
C SER A 32 -26.51 -1.65 -12.82
N GLU A 33 -25.48 -2.51 -12.86
CA GLU A 33 -24.63 -2.77 -11.68
C GLU A 33 -23.73 -1.58 -11.27
N PHE A 34 -23.61 -0.54 -12.11
CA PHE A 34 -22.87 0.70 -11.76
C PHE A 34 -23.72 1.72 -11.00
N PHE A 35 -25.02 1.50 -10.88
CA PHE A 35 -25.93 2.41 -10.19
C PHE A 35 -26.56 1.71 -8.98
N ASP A 36 -26.88 2.48 -7.94
CA ASP A 36 -27.61 1.94 -6.79
C ASP A 36 -29.02 1.51 -7.22
N ASP A 37 -29.65 0.67 -6.40
CA ASP A 37 -31.01 0.22 -6.61
C ASP A 37 -31.94 1.42 -6.85
N LYS A 38 -32.80 1.33 -7.87
CA LYS A 38 -33.75 2.40 -8.24
C LYS A 38 -34.64 2.88 -7.09
N LYS A 39 -34.77 2.07 -6.03
CA LYS A 39 -35.53 2.38 -4.81
C LYS A 39 -34.80 3.37 -3.90
N ASN A 40 -33.47 3.43 -3.98
CA ASN A 40 -32.62 4.27 -3.15
C ASN A 40 -32.39 5.66 -3.77
N TRP A 41 -32.89 5.90 -4.98
CA TRP A 41 -32.71 7.16 -5.69
C TRP A 41 -33.51 8.28 -5.02
N GLY A 42 -32.83 9.36 -4.64
CA GLY A 42 -33.45 10.51 -3.97
C GLY A 42 -33.73 10.31 -2.48
N GLU A 43 -33.39 9.15 -1.91
CA GLU A 43 -33.47 8.93 -0.47
C GLU A 43 -32.31 9.64 0.25
N PRO A 44 -32.57 10.45 1.29
CA PRO A 44 -31.53 11.22 1.96
C PRO A 44 -30.57 10.36 2.77
N THR A 45 -31.01 9.17 3.19
CA THR A 45 -30.22 8.25 4.00
C THR A 45 -30.43 6.81 3.55
N VAL A 46 -29.38 6.20 3.01
CA VAL A 46 -29.33 4.76 2.70
C VAL A 46 -28.64 4.04 3.83
N TYR A 47 -29.31 3.08 4.47
CA TYR A 47 -28.75 2.32 5.58
C TYR A 47 -27.63 1.39 5.07
N SER A 48 -26.42 1.60 5.58
CA SER A 48 -25.25 0.77 5.29
C SER A 48 -24.82 -0.04 6.53
N GLY A 49 -24.46 -1.30 6.33
CA GLY A 49 -23.91 -2.15 7.39
C GLY A 49 -22.51 -1.75 7.85
N ARG A 50 -21.97 -2.54 8.77
CA ARG A 50 -20.61 -2.41 9.32
C ARG A 50 -19.57 -3.02 8.35
N PRO A 51 -18.32 -2.50 8.29
CA PRO A 51 -17.23 -3.10 7.52
C PRO A 51 -16.83 -4.49 8.04
N TRP A 52 -16.27 -5.30 7.13
CA TRP A 52 -15.76 -6.65 7.42
C TRP A 52 -14.54 -6.59 8.34
N ARG A 53 -14.55 -7.35 9.45
CA ARG A 53 -13.37 -7.46 10.33
C ARG A 53 -12.38 -8.48 9.82
N LYS A 54 -11.09 -8.29 10.14
CA LYS A 54 -10.04 -9.29 9.86
C LYS A 54 -10.36 -10.64 10.49
N GLU A 55 -10.88 -10.66 11.72
CA GLU A 55 -11.22 -11.92 12.42
C GLU A 55 -12.28 -12.73 11.67
N GLU A 56 -13.29 -12.07 11.10
CA GLU A 56 -14.36 -12.71 10.34
C GLU A 56 -13.85 -13.26 9.00
N LEU A 57 -12.97 -12.49 8.34
CA LEU A 57 -12.36 -12.86 7.06
C LEU A 57 -11.39 -14.04 7.21
N ARG A 58 -10.67 -14.14 8.33
CA ARG A 58 -9.79 -15.29 8.63
C ARG A 58 -10.53 -16.61 8.71
N LEU A 59 -11.83 -16.61 9.05
CA LEU A 59 -12.67 -17.81 9.11
C LEU A 59 -13.18 -18.26 7.73
N LYS A 60 -13.01 -17.45 6.67
CA LYS A 60 -13.53 -17.74 5.33
C LYS A 60 -12.51 -18.45 4.44
N SER A 61 -13.00 -19.26 3.51
CA SER A 61 -12.17 -19.94 2.51
C SER A 61 -11.58 -18.96 1.50
N ASN A 62 -10.44 -19.27 0.87
CA ASN A 62 -9.84 -18.43 -0.18
C ASN A 62 -10.79 -18.21 -1.36
N VAL A 63 -11.62 -19.21 -1.69
CA VAL A 63 -12.64 -19.10 -2.75
C VAL A 63 -13.71 -18.07 -2.39
N ASP A 64 -14.15 -18.05 -1.13
CA ASP A 64 -15.15 -17.09 -0.68
C ASP A 64 -14.57 -15.68 -0.54
N LEU A 65 -13.32 -15.54 -0.10
CA LEU A 65 -12.62 -14.24 -0.10
C LEU A 65 -12.48 -13.70 -1.52
N HIS A 66 -12.11 -14.54 -2.49
CA HIS A 66 -12.03 -14.13 -3.89
C HIS A 66 -13.40 -13.66 -4.41
N LYS A 67 -14.48 -14.38 -4.11
CA LYS A 67 -15.84 -13.95 -4.47
C LYS A 67 -16.23 -12.64 -3.79
N LEU A 68 -15.93 -12.49 -2.50
CA LEU A 68 -16.22 -11.30 -1.72
C LEU A 68 -15.49 -10.08 -2.28
N TRP A 69 -14.23 -10.23 -2.70
CA TRP A 69 -13.46 -9.17 -3.35
C TRP A 69 -14.21 -8.57 -4.55
N TYR A 70 -14.78 -9.42 -5.41
CA TYR A 70 -15.56 -8.93 -6.56
C TYR A 70 -16.89 -8.29 -6.16
N VAL A 71 -17.55 -8.76 -5.09
CA VAL A 71 -18.75 -8.10 -4.57
C VAL A 71 -18.42 -6.69 -4.07
N LEU A 72 -17.35 -6.55 -3.27
CA LEU A 72 -16.87 -5.25 -2.78
C LEU A 72 -16.39 -4.34 -3.90
N LEU A 73 -15.72 -4.90 -4.92
CA LEU A 73 -15.24 -4.13 -6.06
C LEU A 73 -16.39 -3.53 -6.88
N LYS A 74 -17.47 -4.28 -7.10
CA LYS A 74 -18.65 -3.78 -7.81
C LYS A 74 -19.35 -2.68 -7.02
N GLU A 75 -19.49 -2.89 -5.72
CA GLU A 75 -20.00 -1.89 -4.78
C GLU A 75 -19.16 -0.61 -4.80
N ARG A 76 -17.82 -0.72 -4.72
CA ARG A 76 -16.90 0.43 -4.81
C ARG A 76 -17.07 1.19 -6.13
N ASN A 77 -17.15 0.49 -7.26
CA ASN A 77 -17.34 1.10 -8.57
C ASN A 77 -18.68 1.82 -8.70
N MET A 78 -19.74 1.22 -8.15
CA MET A 78 -21.06 1.85 -8.08
C MET A 78 -21.01 3.14 -7.25
N LEU A 79 -20.38 3.12 -6.06
CA LEU A 79 -20.24 4.30 -5.21
C LEU A 79 -19.41 5.42 -5.86
N MET A 80 -18.31 5.09 -6.54
CA MET A 80 -17.51 6.08 -7.30
C MET A 80 -18.34 6.74 -8.42
N THR A 81 -19.20 5.97 -9.08
CA THR A 81 -20.09 6.51 -10.12
C THR A 81 -21.12 7.47 -9.50
N MET A 82 -21.70 7.10 -8.36
CA MET A 82 -22.66 7.93 -7.63
C MET A 82 -22.02 9.21 -7.08
N GLU A 83 -20.81 9.13 -6.54
CA GLU A 83 -20.06 10.28 -6.02
C GLU A 83 -19.83 11.33 -7.11
N GLU A 84 -19.35 10.91 -8.28
CA GLU A 84 -19.13 11.79 -9.42
C GLU A 84 -20.43 12.40 -9.95
N GLU A 85 -21.51 11.62 -10.00
CA GLU A 85 -22.83 12.11 -10.42
C GLU A 85 -23.40 13.15 -9.45
N HIS A 86 -23.31 12.92 -8.14
CA HIS A 86 -23.72 13.92 -7.13
C HIS A 86 -22.84 15.17 -7.18
N PHE A 87 -21.53 15.01 -7.34
CA PHE A 87 -20.62 16.13 -7.54
C PHE A 87 -20.99 16.97 -8.77
N ARG A 88 -21.29 16.32 -9.90
CA ARG A 88 -21.75 16.98 -11.13
C ARG A 88 -23.07 17.73 -10.93
N CYS A 89 -24.00 17.16 -10.16
CA CYS A 89 -25.27 17.78 -9.83
C CYS A 89 -25.16 18.85 -8.72
N LEU A 90 -23.97 19.06 -8.15
CA LEU A 90 -23.72 19.94 -7.00
C LEU A 90 -24.56 19.55 -5.76
N GLU A 91 -24.82 18.26 -5.61
CA GLU A 91 -25.54 17.67 -4.49
C GLU A 91 -24.57 16.92 -3.57
N GLN A 92 -24.90 16.82 -2.28
CA GLN A 92 -24.14 16.00 -1.36
C GLN A 92 -24.53 14.53 -1.55
N MET A 93 -23.54 13.66 -1.68
CA MET A 93 -23.77 12.22 -1.79
C MET A 93 -24.47 11.68 -0.53
N PRO A 94 -25.52 10.87 -0.68
CA PRO A 94 -26.13 10.15 0.43
C PRO A 94 -25.13 9.17 1.05
N ASN A 95 -24.88 9.30 2.36
CA ASN A 95 -24.03 8.39 3.15
C ASN A 95 -22.62 8.13 2.56
N PRO A 96 -21.73 9.15 2.54
CA PRO A 96 -20.35 9.00 2.04
C PRO A 96 -19.53 7.97 2.83
N GLU A 97 -19.88 7.72 4.09
CA GLU A 97 -19.21 6.70 4.92
C GLU A 97 -19.31 5.28 4.34
N ARG A 98 -20.30 4.99 3.47
CA ARG A 98 -20.42 3.69 2.81
C ARG A 98 -19.18 3.38 1.97
N PHE A 99 -18.57 4.40 1.34
CA PHE A 99 -17.35 4.25 0.56
C PHE A 99 -16.16 3.86 1.46
N GLU A 100 -15.95 4.59 2.56
CA GLU A 100 -14.89 4.31 3.53
C GLU A 100 -15.01 2.89 4.12
N LYS A 101 -16.23 2.44 4.42
CA LYS A 101 -16.49 1.08 4.95
C LYS A 101 -16.15 -0.01 3.94
N VAL A 102 -16.37 0.24 2.65
CA VAL A 102 -16.02 -0.70 1.57
C VAL A 102 -14.50 -0.74 1.40
N GLU A 103 -13.83 0.42 1.38
CA GLU A 103 -12.36 0.47 1.30
C GLU A 103 -11.70 -0.23 2.50
N GLU A 104 -12.16 0.04 3.73
CA GLU A 104 -11.67 -0.66 4.93
C GLU A 104 -11.84 -2.18 4.81
N SER A 105 -12.98 -2.64 4.28
CA SER A 105 -13.24 -4.06 4.06
C SER A 105 -12.30 -4.67 3.02
N MET A 106 -11.98 -3.94 1.94
CA MET A 106 -11.05 -4.38 0.90
C MET A 106 -9.61 -4.44 1.42
N GLU A 107 -9.17 -3.45 2.18
CA GLU A 107 -7.85 -3.46 2.85
C GLU A 107 -7.72 -4.62 3.84
N ASN A 108 -8.76 -4.83 4.67
CA ASN A 108 -8.80 -5.96 5.59
C ASN A 108 -8.72 -7.31 4.87
N LEU A 109 -9.39 -7.45 3.73
CA LEU A 109 -9.33 -8.65 2.90
C LEU A 109 -7.92 -8.86 2.34
N LEU A 110 -7.31 -7.82 1.76
CA LEU A 110 -5.96 -7.89 1.21
C LEU A 110 -4.94 -8.29 2.29
N MET A 111 -5.00 -7.68 3.47
CA MET A 111 -4.13 -8.03 4.59
C MET A 111 -4.27 -9.50 5.00
N VAL A 112 -5.49 -10.05 5.08
CA VAL A 112 -5.69 -11.46 5.42
C VAL A 112 -5.13 -12.40 4.34
N VAL A 113 -5.24 -12.03 3.07
CA VAL A 113 -4.64 -12.79 1.96
C VAL A 113 -3.11 -12.73 2.01
N GLU A 114 -2.54 -11.55 2.28
CA GLU A 114 -1.09 -11.38 2.45
C GLU A 114 -0.55 -12.16 3.66
N GLU A 115 -1.26 -12.13 4.79
CA GLU A 115 -0.95 -12.94 5.99
C GLU A 115 -0.86 -14.43 5.62
N ARG A 116 -1.83 -14.95 4.86
CA ARG A 116 -1.87 -16.35 4.42
C ARG A 116 -0.74 -16.69 3.46
N ASN A 117 -0.54 -15.89 2.42
CA ASN A 117 0.51 -16.10 1.44
C ASN A 117 1.90 -16.06 2.09
N ARG A 118 2.10 -15.14 3.04
CA ARG A 118 3.34 -15.07 3.81
C ARG A 118 3.58 -16.32 4.64
N ALA A 119 2.56 -16.81 5.35
CA ALA A 119 2.68 -18.03 6.14
C ALA A 119 3.01 -19.26 5.26
N GLU A 120 2.42 -19.35 4.07
CA GLU A 120 2.72 -20.43 3.10
C GLU A 120 4.17 -20.32 2.58
N ASP A 121 4.61 -19.14 2.15
CA ASP A 121 5.98 -18.93 1.69
C ASP A 121 7.03 -19.21 2.78
N GLU A 122 6.78 -18.75 4.02
CA GLU A 122 7.67 -18.99 5.16
C GLU A 122 7.79 -20.48 5.49
N LEU A 123 6.71 -21.26 5.35
CA LEU A 123 6.74 -22.70 5.57
C LEU A 123 7.43 -23.47 4.43
N GLU A 124 7.19 -23.11 3.18
CA GLU A 124 7.72 -23.83 2.01
C GLU A 124 9.18 -23.48 1.72
N LYS A 125 9.53 -22.19 1.79
CA LYS A 125 10.82 -21.64 1.32
C LYS A 125 11.67 -21.10 2.46
N GLY A 126 11.11 -20.95 3.66
CA GLY A 126 11.79 -20.37 4.82
C GLY A 126 11.82 -18.83 4.83
N GLU A 127 11.39 -18.18 3.75
CA GLU A 127 11.36 -16.73 3.60
C GLU A 127 10.20 -16.28 2.70
N TRP A 128 9.69 -15.07 2.93
CA TRP A 128 8.68 -14.44 2.08
C TRP A 128 9.24 -14.04 0.70
N VAL A 129 8.47 -14.29 -0.37
CA VAL A 129 8.93 -14.22 -1.77
C VAL A 129 8.67 -12.86 -2.46
N GLY A 130 8.05 -11.90 -1.79
CA GLY A 130 7.76 -10.62 -2.42
C GLY A 130 8.91 -9.60 -2.42
N PRO A 131 8.64 -8.36 -2.90
CA PRO A 131 9.64 -7.31 -3.03
C PRO A 131 10.30 -6.96 -1.70
N LYS A 132 11.62 -7.12 -1.61
CA LYS A 132 12.39 -6.78 -0.41
C LYS A 132 12.94 -5.37 -0.51
N VAL A 133 13.02 -4.67 0.63
CA VAL A 133 13.70 -3.38 0.71
C VAL A 133 15.21 -3.64 0.75
N VAL A 134 15.94 -3.09 -0.21
CA VAL A 134 17.39 -3.22 -0.34
C VAL A 134 18.02 -1.83 -0.35
N GLU A 135 19.17 -1.70 0.32
CA GLU A 135 19.99 -0.51 0.26
C GLU A 135 20.58 -0.35 -1.14
N SER A 136 20.30 0.77 -1.77
CA SER A 136 20.78 1.15 -3.08
C SER A 136 21.39 2.55 -3.01
N VAL A 137 21.98 2.97 -4.13
CA VAL A 137 22.60 4.28 -4.24
C VAL A 137 21.99 5.01 -5.43
N ASP A 138 21.51 6.22 -5.19
CA ASP A 138 21.00 7.13 -6.22
C ASP A 138 22.15 7.57 -7.16
N PRO A 139 21.90 8.06 -8.39
CA PRO A 139 22.96 8.56 -9.27
C PRO A 139 23.84 9.66 -8.64
N LEU A 140 23.34 10.33 -7.60
CA LEU A 140 24.09 11.32 -6.82
C LEU A 140 24.94 10.72 -5.69
N GLY A 141 25.06 9.40 -5.58
CA GLY A 141 25.87 8.75 -4.54
C GLY A 141 25.20 8.69 -3.16
N ARG A 142 23.89 8.92 -3.06
CA ARG A 142 23.15 8.92 -1.79
C ARG A 142 22.59 7.53 -1.50
N ALA A 143 22.72 7.07 -0.26
CA ALA A 143 22.06 5.85 0.19
C ALA A 143 20.53 6.04 0.17
N VAL A 144 19.84 5.17 -0.58
CA VAL A 144 18.39 5.16 -0.74
C VAL A 144 17.89 3.74 -0.57
N GLN A 145 16.77 3.58 0.12
CA GLN A 145 16.08 2.29 0.20
C GLN A 145 15.21 2.10 -1.05
N THR A 146 15.44 1.02 -1.78
CA THR A 146 14.68 0.69 -3.00
C THR A 146 14.11 -0.72 -2.89
N LEU A 147 12.98 -0.97 -3.56
CA LEU A 147 12.41 -2.31 -3.65
C LEU A 147 13.14 -3.14 -4.72
N THR A 148 13.30 -4.43 -4.46
CA THR A 148 13.77 -5.38 -5.49
C THR A 148 12.78 -5.45 -6.64
N SER A 149 13.29 -5.37 -7.87
CA SER A 149 12.54 -5.53 -9.11
C SER A 149 13.01 -6.76 -9.87
N GLU A 150 12.11 -7.38 -10.63
CA GLU A 150 12.45 -8.48 -11.53
C GLU A 150 13.22 -7.96 -12.76
N HIS A 151 14.22 -8.73 -13.21
CA HIS A 151 15.03 -8.42 -14.39
C HIS A 151 15.19 -9.67 -15.26
N LEU A 152 15.11 -9.50 -16.57
CA LEU A 152 15.30 -10.60 -17.54
C LEU A 152 16.74 -11.12 -17.56
N SER A 153 17.70 -10.26 -17.24
CA SER A 153 19.12 -10.59 -17.17
C SER A 153 19.70 -10.16 -15.82
N PRO A 154 20.74 -10.85 -15.33
CA PRO A 154 21.41 -10.45 -14.11
C PRO A 154 22.05 -9.06 -14.28
N LYS A 155 22.03 -8.27 -13.21
CA LYS A 155 22.73 -6.98 -13.18
C LYS A 155 24.22 -7.21 -13.35
N VAL A 156 24.78 -6.74 -14.46
CA VAL A 156 26.22 -6.74 -14.70
C VAL A 156 26.79 -5.48 -14.07
N ILE A 157 27.68 -5.64 -13.09
CA ILE A 157 28.42 -4.53 -12.52
C ILE A 157 29.49 -4.15 -13.55
N PRO A 158 29.48 -2.92 -14.11
CA PRO A 158 30.53 -2.50 -15.02
C PRO A 158 31.87 -2.44 -14.27
N SER A 159 32.99 -2.47 -15.00
CA SER A 159 34.32 -2.47 -14.38
C SER A 159 34.44 -1.38 -13.29
N HIS A 160 35.20 -1.65 -12.22
CA HIS A 160 35.27 -0.78 -11.04
C HIS A 160 35.55 0.69 -11.41
N ALA A 161 36.45 0.92 -12.37
CA ALA A 161 36.77 2.24 -12.90
C ALA A 161 35.56 2.98 -13.50
N GLN A 162 34.70 2.26 -14.23
CA GLN A 162 33.53 2.82 -14.91
C GLN A 162 32.37 3.11 -13.94
N SER A 163 32.29 2.34 -12.85
CA SER A 163 31.35 2.60 -11.75
C SER A 163 31.77 3.81 -10.91
N ASP A 164 33.07 3.92 -10.61
CA ASP A 164 33.62 5.01 -9.80
C ASP A 164 33.55 6.38 -10.51
N GLU A 165 33.79 6.43 -11.82
CA GLU A 165 33.62 7.66 -12.62
C GLU A 165 32.18 8.17 -12.62
N CYS A 166 31.19 7.26 -12.62
CA CYS A 166 29.78 7.61 -12.63
C CYS A 166 29.29 8.11 -11.26
N MET A 167 29.81 7.53 -10.16
CA MET A 167 29.26 7.75 -8.81
C MET A 167 30.03 8.80 -7.99
N TRP A 168 31.34 8.98 -8.22
CA TRP A 168 32.22 9.75 -7.33
C TRP A 168 32.98 10.88 -8.03
N SER A 169 32.34 11.55 -9.00
CA SER A 169 32.87 12.79 -9.55
C SER A 169 33.12 13.83 -8.44
N GLU A 170 34.18 14.63 -8.57
CA GLU A 170 34.54 15.69 -7.63
C GLU A 170 33.36 16.62 -7.31
N LYS A 171 32.53 16.92 -8.31
CA LYS A 171 31.30 17.72 -8.14
C LYS A 171 30.29 17.03 -7.22
N THR A 172 30.11 15.72 -7.37
CA THR A 172 29.19 14.92 -6.55
C THR A 172 29.64 14.90 -5.09
N VAL A 173 30.95 14.70 -4.85
CA VAL A 173 31.52 14.71 -3.50
C VAL A 173 31.32 16.08 -2.82
N ASN A 174 31.60 17.17 -3.54
CA ASN A 174 31.39 18.52 -3.05
C ASN A 174 29.91 18.81 -2.74
N LEU A 175 29.00 18.34 -3.59
CA LEU A 175 27.55 18.44 -3.35
C LEU A 175 27.16 17.70 -2.07
N LEU A 176 27.56 16.44 -1.91
CA LEU A 176 27.25 15.62 -0.74
C LEU A 176 27.78 16.26 0.56
N ARG A 177 28.96 16.90 0.49
CA ARG A 177 29.53 17.68 1.60
C ARG A 177 28.63 18.88 1.95
N LEU A 178 28.26 19.70 0.96
CA LEU A 178 27.40 20.88 1.19
C LEU A 178 26.03 20.48 1.76
N GLU A 179 25.45 19.37 1.31
CA GLU A 179 24.20 18.86 1.88
C GLU A 179 24.33 18.41 3.33
N ARG A 180 25.47 17.79 3.68
CA ARG A 180 25.78 17.45 5.08
C ARG A 180 25.88 18.72 5.93
N GLU A 181 26.62 19.73 5.47
CA GLU A 181 26.77 21.01 6.16
C GLU A 181 25.40 21.72 6.34
N LYS A 182 24.58 21.76 5.29
CA LYS A 182 23.22 22.33 5.33
C LYS A 182 22.33 21.62 6.34
N ARG A 183 22.38 20.28 6.43
CA ARG A 183 21.62 19.51 7.43
C ARG A 183 22.07 19.85 8.86
N ILE A 184 23.37 20.01 9.08
CA ILE A 184 23.93 20.39 10.39
C ILE A 184 23.45 21.80 10.80
N ILE A 185 23.52 22.76 9.87
CA ILE A 185 23.08 24.14 10.11
C ILE A 185 21.58 24.17 10.44
N ARG A 186 20.75 23.51 9.64
CA ARG A 186 19.29 23.44 9.86
C ARG A 186 18.96 22.86 11.24
N ARG A 187 19.60 21.74 11.61
CA ARG A 187 19.44 21.11 12.93
C ARG A 187 19.81 22.08 14.07
N ARG A 188 20.93 22.80 13.93
CA ARG A 188 21.38 23.79 14.92
C ARG A 188 20.39 24.97 15.05
N GLU A 189 19.83 25.43 13.94
CA GLU A 189 18.82 26.49 13.92
C GLU A 189 17.49 26.05 14.55
N GLU A 190 17.03 24.83 14.26
CA GLU A 190 15.84 24.25 14.90
C GLU A 190 16.02 24.14 16.41
N GLN A 191 17.17 23.65 16.87
CA GLN A 191 17.48 23.59 18.30
C GLN A 191 17.53 24.98 18.95
N ARG A 192 18.10 25.99 18.27
CA ARG A 192 18.08 27.38 18.77
C ARG A 192 16.65 27.92 18.87
N ARG A 193 15.82 27.68 17.85
CA ARG A 193 14.39 28.07 17.82
C ARG A 193 13.61 27.38 18.93
N GLN A 194 13.80 26.09 19.15
CA GLN A 194 13.18 25.33 20.24
C GLN A 194 13.58 25.90 21.60
N ARG A 195 14.88 26.08 21.88
CA ARG A 195 15.36 26.70 23.12
C ARG A 195 14.80 28.12 23.35
N TYR A 196 14.62 28.89 22.29
CA TYR A 196 13.97 30.19 22.39
C TYR A 196 12.48 30.05 22.72
N SER A 197 11.75 29.17 22.03
CA SER A 197 10.34 28.89 22.29
C SER A 197 10.09 28.37 23.70
N ASP A 198 10.91 27.42 24.18
CA ASP A 198 10.79 26.85 25.52
C ASP A 198 11.07 27.90 26.60
N ARG A 199 12.08 28.76 26.38
CA ARG A 199 12.32 29.91 27.26
C ARG A 199 11.12 30.86 27.22
N LEU A 200 10.63 31.25 26.05
CA LEU A 200 9.48 32.15 25.94
C LEU A 200 8.24 31.60 26.64
N LYS A 201 7.95 30.30 26.50
CA LYS A 201 6.88 29.62 27.25
C LYS A 201 7.10 29.66 28.76
N HIS A 202 8.34 29.44 29.20
CA HIS A 202 8.70 29.52 30.62
C HIS A 202 8.54 30.95 31.16
N TRP A 203 9.00 31.96 30.41
CA TRP A 203 8.81 33.38 30.73
C TRP A 203 7.32 33.72 30.81
N ASN A 204 6.53 33.42 29.78
CA ASN A 204 5.08 33.66 29.78
C ASN A 204 4.34 32.92 30.91
N LYS A 205 4.84 31.76 31.36
CA LYS A 205 4.29 31.02 32.51
C LYS A 205 4.71 31.63 33.86
N SER A 206 5.89 32.23 33.91
CA SER A 206 6.44 32.91 35.09
C SER A 206 6.03 34.38 35.17
N ASP A 207 5.47 34.95 34.12
CA ASP A 207 4.83 36.25 34.12
C ASP A 207 3.49 36.11 34.87
N TYR A 208 3.57 36.13 36.20
CA TYR A 208 2.44 36.14 37.14
C TYR A 208 1.62 37.45 37.11
N LEU A 209 1.84 38.30 36.11
CA LEU A 209 1.23 39.63 35.95
C LEU A 209 0.43 39.74 34.65
N ASN A 210 -0.32 38.70 34.28
CA ASN A 210 -1.45 38.88 33.37
C ASN A 210 -2.61 39.49 34.17
N GLU A 211 -2.85 40.79 33.96
CA GLU A 211 -3.95 41.56 34.55
C GLU A 211 -5.35 41.09 34.10
N ASP A 212 -5.46 40.07 33.25
CA ASP A 212 -6.74 39.54 32.72
C ASP A 212 -7.38 38.44 33.60
N SER A 213 -7.00 38.35 34.88
CA SER A 213 -7.63 37.47 35.87
C SER A 213 -8.50 38.26 36.86
N ILE A 214 -9.50 38.99 36.34
CA ILE A 214 -10.67 39.49 37.09
C ILE A 214 -11.93 39.18 36.28
#